data_AF-A0A661HRA2-F1
#
_entry.id   AF-A0A661HRA2-F1
#
_cell.length_a   1.000
_cell.length_b   1.000
_cell.length_c   1.000
_cell.angle_alpha   90.00
_cell.angle_beta   90.00
_cell.angle_gamma   90.00
#
_symmetry.space_group_name_H-M   'P 1'
#
loop_
_entity.id
_entity.type
_entity.pdbx_description
1 polymer ?
#
loop_
_entity_poly.entity_id
_entity_poly.type
_entity_poly.pdbx_seq_one_letter_code
_entity_poly.pdbx_strand_id
1 'polypeptide(L)'
;MKITTIIKIVGAMLSFLLLLIIVVTLYLLDRQIKDANVVNIAGRERMLTQQISKELYYALLVRKLDKKNIQAAQAELRSNFDDLLHGNESRGMYAPQTPEIEKELMHINGLLVRFETAIESFSNDFLKSLHTYNELNILNQRLLESSETLTLLSVSLGTKGTIVNRAGKQRMLTQKMARTISEFFTLRDTDSYKELYTFFGQYKYSLNIFSHDLILNKSEKAMALLKQNRKLFDEYRNESNRFYSEHNRLSKQIAFIYEFNTVLLSAFNSIVVHYASHSDKKKERLELVQLIAGMIALIFVLIAFLSLSSIIRQFDKFSKITEALKDKEDIQCERASELEQATMGIGQFAKNIDQAIMHAKQAVLESENAAKELGDLSEELEALVHKSLDDEQNMDAIDKVIDRSEDIAIQSVEELHATSELLEKLHNNLLTLMKEMQQSK
;
A
#
# COMPACT_ATOMS: atom_id res chain seq x y z
N MET A 1 -32.83 -37.69 -16.20
CA MET A 1 -32.85 -36.52 -15.28
C MET A 1 -33.84 -35.50 -15.83
N LYS A 2 -34.72 -34.92 -15.00
CA LYS A 2 -35.69 -33.93 -15.47
C LYS A 2 -34.93 -32.70 -15.98
N ILE A 3 -35.34 -32.15 -17.13
CA ILE A 3 -34.74 -30.98 -17.78
C ILE A 3 -34.63 -29.78 -16.81
N THR A 4 -35.65 -29.60 -15.97
CA THR A 4 -35.69 -28.57 -14.93
C THR A 4 -34.57 -28.72 -13.90
N THR A 5 -34.17 -29.95 -13.56
CA THR A 5 -33.04 -30.22 -12.66
C THR A 5 -31.72 -29.86 -13.33
N ILE A 6 -31.56 -30.12 -14.63
CA ILE A 6 -30.32 -29.81 -15.37
C ILE A 6 -30.10 -28.30 -15.42
N ILE A 7 -31.14 -27.51 -15.76
CA ILE A 7 -31.05 -26.05 -15.80
C ILE A 7 -30.68 -25.47 -14.42
N LYS A 8 -31.33 -25.95 -13.35
CA LYS A 8 -31.06 -25.47 -11.99
C LYS A 8 -29.61 -25.74 -11.58
N ILE A 9 -29.08 -26.93 -11.88
CA ILE A 9 -27.70 -27.29 -11.55
C ILE A 9 -26.70 -26.49 -12.39
N VAL A 10 -26.90 -26.40 -13.71
CA VAL A 10 -26.00 -25.65 -14.60
C VAL A 10 -25.99 -24.16 -14.24
N GLY A 11 -27.16 -23.57 -13.98
CA GLY A 11 -27.27 -22.18 -13.55
C GLY A 11 -26.60 -21.92 -12.20
N ALA A 12 -26.82 -22.79 -11.21
CA ALA A 12 -26.18 -22.68 -9.90
C ALA A 12 -24.65 -22.82 -9.99
N MET A 13 -24.14 -23.79 -10.77
CA MET A 13 -22.71 -23.98 -10.98
C MET A 13 -22.08 -22.77 -11.69
N LEU A 14 -22.74 -22.22 -12.70
CA LEU A 14 -22.25 -21.05 -13.42
C LEU A 14 -22.20 -19.80 -12.53
N SER A 15 -23.25 -19.55 -11.74
CA SER A 15 -23.25 -18.44 -10.77
C SER A 15 -22.17 -18.59 -9.70
N PHE A 16 -21.98 -19.80 -9.17
CA PHE A 16 -20.91 -20.09 -8.21
C PHE A 16 -19.51 -19.85 -8.82
N LEU A 17 -19.30 -20.34 -10.05
CA LEU A 17 -18.03 -20.19 -10.76
C LEU A 17 -17.71 -18.71 -11.05
N LEU A 18 -18.72 -17.92 -11.44
CA LEU A 18 -18.56 -16.47 -11.62
C LEU A 18 -18.20 -15.76 -10.31
N LEU A 19 -18.91 -16.07 -9.21
CA LEU A 19 -18.61 -15.50 -7.91
C LEU A 19 -17.18 -15.83 -7.46
N LEU A 20 -16.75 -17.09 -7.64
CA LEU A 20 -15.40 -17.53 -7.31
C LEU A 20 -14.35 -16.76 -8.11
N ILE A 21 -14.55 -16.57 -9.42
CA ILE A 21 -13.66 -15.79 -10.28
C ILE A 21 -13.55 -14.34 -9.77
N ILE A 22 -14.67 -13.71 -9.40
CA ILE A 22 -14.68 -12.35 -8.87
C ILE A 22 -13.90 -12.26 -7.56
N VAL A 23 -14.18 -13.14 -6.60
CA VAL A 23 -13.50 -13.15 -5.28
C VAL A 23 -12.00 -13.37 -5.44
N VAL A 24 -11.60 -14.33 -6.28
CA VAL A 24 -10.18 -14.56 -6.58
C VAL A 24 -9.58 -13.30 -7.20
N THR A 25 -10.24 -12.68 -8.20
CA THR A 25 -9.72 -11.47 -8.85
C THR A 25 -9.53 -10.30 -7.88
N LEU A 26 -10.47 -10.09 -6.94
CA LEU A 26 -10.35 -9.06 -5.91
C LEU A 26 -9.18 -9.34 -4.95
N TYR A 27 -9.04 -10.58 -4.49
CA TYR A 27 -7.91 -11.00 -3.66
C TYR A 27 -6.56 -10.76 -4.36
N LEU A 28 -6.52 -10.96 -5.67
CA LEU A 28 -5.32 -10.78 -6.48
C LEU A 28 -4.95 -9.31 -6.68
N LEU A 29 -5.95 -8.46 -6.91
CA LEU A 29 -5.71 -7.03 -7.06
C LEU A 29 -5.05 -6.45 -5.80
N ASP A 30 -5.53 -6.85 -4.61
CA ASP A 30 -4.90 -6.47 -3.33
C ASP A 30 -3.44 -6.97 -3.24
N ARG A 31 -3.18 -8.22 -3.62
CA ARG A 31 -1.81 -8.77 -3.61
C ARG A 31 -0.88 -8.06 -4.59
N GLN A 32 -1.34 -7.70 -5.78
CA GLN A 32 -0.54 -6.97 -6.77
C GLN A 32 -0.19 -5.56 -6.30
N ILE A 33 -1.13 -4.87 -5.63
CA ILE A 33 -0.86 -3.56 -5.03
C ILE A 33 0.24 -3.68 -3.97
N LYS A 34 0.17 -4.71 -3.11
CA LYS A 34 1.19 -4.97 -2.09
C LYS A 34 2.55 -5.31 -2.72
N ASP A 35 2.59 -6.15 -3.75
CA ASP A 35 3.83 -6.48 -4.46
C ASP A 35 4.47 -5.22 -5.07
N ALA A 36 3.68 -4.35 -5.72
CA ALA A 36 4.16 -3.09 -6.26
C ALA A 36 4.72 -2.14 -5.17
N ASN A 37 4.07 -2.08 -4.01
CA ASN A 37 4.57 -1.32 -2.86
C ASN A 37 5.91 -1.84 -2.35
N VAL A 38 6.07 -3.17 -2.22
CA VAL A 38 7.34 -3.79 -1.81
C VAL A 38 8.46 -3.47 -2.80
N VAL A 39 8.20 -3.57 -4.11
CA VAL A 39 9.17 -3.21 -5.15
C VAL A 39 9.56 -1.74 -5.07
N ASN A 40 8.59 -0.84 -4.86
CA ASN A 40 8.85 0.60 -4.72
C ASN A 40 9.70 0.92 -3.49
N ILE A 41 9.44 0.26 -2.36
CA ILE A 41 10.20 0.45 -1.12
C ILE A 41 11.62 -0.08 -1.30
N ALA A 42 11.80 -1.29 -1.83
CA ALA A 42 13.14 -1.79 -2.20
C ALA A 42 13.86 -0.85 -3.18
N GLY A 43 13.13 -0.26 -4.13
CA GLY A 43 13.64 0.74 -5.07
C GLY A 43 13.95 2.10 -4.43
N ARG A 44 13.36 2.43 -3.28
CA ARG A 44 13.63 3.63 -2.48
C ARG A 44 14.93 3.48 -1.68
N GLU A 45 15.23 2.29 -1.18
CA GLU A 45 16.45 2.01 -0.41
C GLU A 45 17.74 2.33 -1.20
N ARG A 46 17.77 1.94 -2.48
CA ARG A 46 18.87 2.34 -3.37
C ARG A 46 19.00 3.86 -3.52
N MET A 47 17.90 4.61 -3.52
CA MET A 47 17.96 6.07 -3.62
C MET A 47 18.47 6.71 -2.33
N LEU A 48 18.06 6.17 -1.18
CA LEU A 48 18.47 6.65 0.13
C LEU A 48 19.99 6.45 0.37
N THR A 49 20.55 5.30 0.00
CA THR A 49 22.01 5.06 0.09
C THR A 49 22.81 6.04 -0.77
N GLN A 50 22.35 6.31 -1.99
CA GLN A 50 22.95 7.31 -2.89
C GLN A 50 22.82 8.73 -2.32
N GLN A 51 21.64 9.08 -1.81
CA GLN A 51 21.37 10.38 -1.19
C GLN A 51 22.31 10.61 0.00
N ILE A 52 22.43 9.66 0.93
CA ILE A 52 23.33 9.76 2.08
C ILE A 52 24.78 9.96 1.61
N SER A 53 25.25 9.13 0.67
CA SER A 53 26.63 9.23 0.15
C SER A 53 26.90 10.59 -0.48
N LYS A 54 25.94 11.12 -1.24
CA LYS A 54 26.01 12.45 -1.86
C LYS A 54 26.05 13.56 -0.82
N GLU A 55 25.21 13.50 0.21
CA GLU A 55 25.19 14.50 1.30
C GLU A 55 26.51 14.53 2.07
N LEU A 56 27.11 13.37 2.33
CA LEU A 56 28.44 13.29 2.97
C LEU A 56 29.54 13.89 2.10
N TYR A 57 29.50 13.65 0.78
CA TYR A 57 30.43 14.27 -0.15
C TYR A 57 30.25 15.79 -0.22
N TYR A 58 29.00 16.24 -0.27
CA TYR A 58 28.64 17.65 -0.26
C TYR A 58 29.12 18.34 1.01
N ALA A 59 29.00 17.68 2.17
CA ALA A 59 29.46 18.21 3.45
C ALA A 59 30.96 18.58 3.45
N LEU A 60 31.80 17.83 2.73
CA LEU A 60 33.22 18.17 2.54
C LEU A 60 33.40 19.43 1.71
N LEU A 61 32.61 19.61 0.65
CA LEU A 61 32.71 20.77 -0.25
C LEU A 61 32.30 22.06 0.46
N VAL A 62 31.17 22.03 1.19
CA VAL A 62 30.63 23.21 1.87
C VAL A 62 31.11 23.37 3.30
N ARG A 63 31.94 22.44 3.79
CA ARG A 63 32.49 22.42 5.16
C ARG A 63 31.41 22.49 6.24
N LYS A 64 30.27 21.84 5.97
CA LYS A 64 29.10 21.82 6.86
C LYS A 64 28.40 20.48 6.76
N LEU A 65 28.14 19.86 7.90
CA LEU A 65 27.40 18.60 7.98
C LEU A 65 25.92 18.86 8.30
N ASP A 66 25.02 18.48 7.39
CA ASP A 66 23.59 18.45 7.66
C ASP A 66 23.19 17.14 8.34
N LYS A 67 23.54 17.05 9.63
CA LYS A 67 23.31 15.84 10.42
C LYS A 67 21.84 15.44 10.45
N LYS A 68 20.92 16.40 10.45
CA LYS A 68 19.47 16.14 10.53
C LYS A 68 18.99 15.39 9.29
N ASN A 69 19.34 15.87 8.10
CA ASN A 69 18.91 15.25 6.85
C ASN A 69 19.52 13.86 6.66
N ILE A 70 20.80 13.69 7.02
CA ILE A 70 21.47 12.38 6.96
C ILE A 70 20.80 11.39 7.93
N GLN A 71 20.54 11.80 9.17
CA GLN A 71 19.89 10.94 10.16
C GLN A 71 18.45 10.58 9.77
N ALA A 72 17.70 11.52 9.19
CA ALA A 72 16.36 11.23 8.68
C ALA A 72 16.40 10.20 7.54
N ALA A 73 17.34 10.33 6.60
CA ALA A 73 17.51 9.35 5.53
C ALA A 73 17.97 7.98 6.05
N GLN A 74 18.87 7.92 7.05
CA GLN A 74 19.27 6.67 7.70
C GLN A 74 18.11 6.00 8.44
N ALA A 75 17.27 6.78 9.13
CA ALA A 75 16.10 6.27 9.83
C ALA A 75 15.05 5.73 8.85
N GLU A 76 14.81 6.45 7.74
CA GLU A 76 13.91 5.99 6.68
C GLU A 76 14.42 4.69 6.06
N LEU A 77 15.71 4.62 5.71
CA LEU A 77 16.38 3.44 5.17
C LEU A 77 16.20 2.25 6.13
N ARG A 78 16.55 2.44 7.41
CA ARG A 78 16.45 1.36 8.40
C ARG A 78 15.03 0.88 8.61
N SER A 79 14.06 1.80 8.68
CA SER A 79 12.65 1.45 8.85
C SER A 79 12.09 0.68 7.66
N ASN A 80 12.34 1.16 6.44
CA ASN A 80 11.92 0.48 5.22
C ASN A 80 12.57 -0.89 5.09
N PHE A 81 13.86 -0.99 5.38
CA PHE A 81 14.59 -2.25 5.30
C PHE A 81 14.10 -3.27 6.34
N ASP A 82 13.77 -2.83 7.56
CA ASP A 82 13.18 -3.69 8.57
C ASP A 82 11.81 -4.24 8.12
N ASP A 83 11.00 -3.39 7.49
CA ASP A 83 9.72 -3.83 6.93
C ASP A 83 9.89 -4.81 5.75
N LEU A 84 10.95 -4.70 4.95
CA LEU A 84 11.28 -5.68 3.91
C LEU A 84 11.68 -7.04 4.53
N LEU A 85 12.35 -7.02 5.68
CA LEU A 85 12.85 -8.22 6.36
C LEU A 85 11.75 -8.97 7.12
N HIS A 86 10.85 -8.23 7.77
CA HIS A 86 9.86 -8.80 8.69
C HIS A 86 8.40 -8.67 8.19
N GLY A 87 8.15 -7.84 7.18
CA GLY A 87 6.80 -7.45 6.77
C GLY A 87 6.18 -6.39 7.69
N ASN A 88 5.17 -5.68 7.18
CA ASN A 88 4.41 -4.67 7.92
C ASN A 88 3.01 -4.49 7.33
N GLU A 89 2.02 -5.10 7.96
CA GLU A 89 0.63 -5.09 7.45
C GLU A 89 0.05 -3.66 7.35
N SER A 90 0.38 -2.79 8.32
CA SER A 90 -0.11 -1.40 8.33
C SER A 90 0.39 -0.56 7.16
N ARG A 91 1.55 -0.94 6.60
CA ARG A 91 2.15 -0.34 5.39
C ARG A 91 1.91 -1.16 4.13
N GLY A 92 1.10 -2.22 4.20
CA GLY A 92 0.82 -3.10 3.07
C GLY A 92 2.02 -3.94 2.62
N MET A 93 2.95 -4.26 3.53
CA MET A 93 4.13 -5.08 3.26
C MET A 93 3.99 -6.47 3.88
N TYR A 94 4.50 -7.47 3.17
CA TYR A 94 4.57 -8.84 3.65
C TYR A 94 6.02 -9.26 3.88
N ALA A 95 6.24 -10.22 4.77
CA ALA A 95 7.54 -10.83 4.98
C ALA A 95 8.04 -11.55 3.71
N PRO A 96 9.36 -11.76 3.55
CA PRO A 96 9.95 -12.41 2.38
C PRO A 96 9.21 -13.71 1.98
N GLN A 97 8.80 -13.81 0.71
CA GLN A 97 7.99 -14.92 0.21
C GLN A 97 8.83 -16.12 -0.27
N THR A 98 10.16 -15.96 -0.37
CA THR A 98 11.07 -17.02 -0.84
C THR A 98 12.36 -17.04 -0.02
N PRO A 99 12.98 -18.22 0.20
CA PRO A 99 14.28 -18.33 0.88
C PRO A 99 15.39 -17.52 0.19
N GLU A 100 15.32 -17.37 -1.14
CA GLU A 100 16.29 -16.60 -1.92
C GLU A 100 16.25 -15.10 -1.56
N ILE A 101 15.05 -14.52 -1.52
CA ILE A 101 14.82 -13.12 -1.11
C ILE A 101 15.25 -12.91 0.34
N GLU A 102 14.89 -13.83 1.24
CA GLU A 102 15.28 -13.76 2.65
C GLU A 102 16.80 -13.76 2.83
N LYS A 103 17.50 -14.70 2.17
CA LYS A 103 18.96 -14.79 2.22
C LYS A 103 19.65 -13.53 1.70
N GLU A 104 19.15 -12.95 0.61
CA GLU A 104 19.69 -11.73 0.06
C GLU A 104 19.46 -10.52 0.97
N LEU A 105 18.29 -10.40 1.59
CA LEU A 105 18.03 -9.40 2.61
C LEU A 105 18.95 -9.57 3.81
N MET A 106 19.19 -10.79 4.30
CA MET A 106 20.17 -11.01 5.37
C MET A 106 21.58 -10.56 4.97
N HIS A 107 21.98 -10.80 3.72
CA HIS A 107 23.25 -10.30 3.20
C HIS A 107 23.29 -8.76 3.17
N ILE A 108 22.24 -8.11 2.65
CA ILE A 108 22.12 -6.65 2.61
C ILE A 108 22.14 -6.06 4.02
N ASN A 109 21.52 -6.69 5.01
CA ASN A 109 21.54 -6.23 6.40
C ASN A 109 22.99 -6.11 6.92
N GLY A 110 23.83 -7.11 6.63
CA GLY A 110 25.25 -7.06 6.98
C GLY A 110 26.01 -5.94 6.26
N LEU A 111 25.67 -5.65 5.00
CA LEU A 111 26.24 -4.52 4.27
C LEU A 111 25.77 -3.19 4.86
N LEU A 112 24.48 -3.04 5.16
CA LEU A 112 23.90 -1.83 5.74
C LEU A 112 24.53 -1.45 7.07
N VAL A 113 24.70 -2.41 7.99
CA VAL A 113 25.35 -2.14 9.29
C VAL A 113 26.77 -1.60 9.11
N ARG A 114 27.53 -2.14 8.14
CA ARG A 114 28.88 -1.64 7.82
C ARG A 114 28.84 -0.24 7.22
N PHE A 115 27.85 0.06 6.39
CA PHE A 115 27.65 1.38 5.80
C PHE A 115 27.27 2.42 6.86
N GLU A 116 26.32 2.10 7.74
CA GLU A 116 25.91 2.94 8.87
C GLU A 116 27.09 3.26 9.79
N THR A 117 27.89 2.23 10.13
CA THR A 117 29.12 2.41 10.92
C THR A 117 30.10 3.36 10.22
N ALA A 118 30.26 3.24 8.89
CA ALA A 118 31.14 4.12 8.13
C ALA A 118 30.63 5.57 8.11
N ILE A 119 29.31 5.77 7.96
CA ILE A 119 28.66 7.09 8.02
C ILE A 119 28.89 7.76 9.38
N GLU A 120 28.71 7.02 10.47
CA GLU A 120 28.94 7.53 11.84
C GLU A 120 30.40 7.88 12.08
N SER A 121 31.32 6.99 11.70
CA SER A 121 32.76 7.23 11.82
C SER A 121 33.17 8.48 11.04
N PHE A 122 32.71 8.61 9.79
CA PHE A 122 32.97 9.79 8.97
C PHE A 122 32.39 11.06 9.61
N SER A 123 31.14 11.03 10.06
CA SER A 123 30.46 12.19 10.64
C SER A 123 31.18 12.70 11.89
N ASN A 124 31.62 11.80 12.76
CA ASN A 124 32.37 12.13 13.96
C ASN A 124 33.74 12.73 13.64
N ASP A 125 34.46 12.13 12.69
CA ASP A 125 35.78 12.60 12.29
C ASP A 125 35.71 13.92 11.52
N PHE A 126 34.63 14.17 10.78
CA PHE A 126 34.38 15.41 10.07
C PHE A 126 34.21 16.57 11.04
N LEU A 127 33.37 16.39 12.07
CA LEU A 127 33.16 17.41 13.10
C LEU A 127 34.44 17.72 13.88
N LYS A 128 35.26 16.70 14.18
CA LYS A 128 36.59 16.89 14.79
C LYS A 128 37.51 17.71 13.88
N SER A 129 37.61 17.35 12.60
CA SER A 129 38.43 18.06 11.62
C SER A 129 37.99 19.52 11.44
N LEU A 130 36.68 19.78 11.43
CA LEU A 130 36.14 21.14 11.36
C LEU A 130 36.48 21.96 12.62
N HIS A 131 36.43 21.35 13.81
CA HIS A 131 36.87 21.99 15.04
C HIS A 131 38.36 22.36 14.97
N THR A 132 39.22 21.43 14.59
CA THR A 132 40.66 21.68 14.47
C THR A 132 40.97 22.74 13.41
N TYR A 133 40.24 22.78 12.30
CA TYR A 133 40.34 23.87 11.32
C TYR A 133 40.00 25.25 11.93
N ASN A 134 38.95 25.33 12.74
CA ASN A 134 38.57 26.58 13.40
C ASN A 134 39.61 27.02 14.45
N GLU A 135 40.16 26.07 15.22
CA GLU A 135 41.27 26.32 16.14
C GLU A 135 42.51 26.84 15.40
N LEU A 136 42.83 26.28 14.23
CA LEU A 136 43.92 26.73 13.37
C LEU A 136 43.73 28.18 12.92
N ASN A 137 42.50 28.60 12.59
CA ASN A 137 42.23 29.99 12.23
C ASN A 137 42.50 30.95 13.41
N ILE A 138 42.11 30.56 14.62
CA ILE A 138 42.38 31.34 15.84
C ILE A 138 43.88 31.40 16.14
N LEU A 139 44.57 30.26 16.08
CA LEU A 139 46.02 30.19 16.28
C LEU A 139 46.78 30.99 15.23
N ASN A 140 46.35 30.94 13.97
CA ASN A 140 46.95 31.73 12.90
C ASN A 140 46.80 33.24 13.15
N GLN A 141 45.63 33.68 13.59
CA GLN A 141 45.39 35.09 13.93
C GLN A 141 46.31 35.57 15.06
N ARG A 142 46.43 34.79 16.14
CA ARG A 142 47.34 35.08 17.25
C ARG A 142 48.80 35.09 16.81
N LEU A 143 49.19 34.18 15.91
CA LEU A 143 50.54 34.12 15.36
C LEU A 143 50.86 35.32 14.45
N LEU A 144 49.88 35.78 13.66
CA LEU A 144 49.97 36.99 12.85
C LEU A 144 50.21 38.22 13.73
N GLU A 145 49.36 38.44 14.73
CA GLU A 145 49.46 39.57 15.68
C GLU A 145 50.79 39.57 16.43
N SER A 146 51.26 38.38 16.84
CA SER A 146 52.57 38.23 17.48
C SER A 146 53.72 38.59 16.53
N SER A 147 53.63 38.17 15.26
CA SER A 147 54.62 38.49 14.21
C SER A 147 54.64 39.98 13.86
N GLU A 148 53.47 40.62 13.88
CA GLU A 148 53.32 42.06 13.71
C GLU A 148 53.94 42.84 14.85
N THR A 149 53.60 42.48 16.09
CA THR A 149 54.19 43.09 17.27
C THR A 149 55.71 42.97 17.26
N LEU A 150 56.25 41.82 16.83
CA LEU A 150 57.70 41.61 16.72
C LEU A 150 58.32 42.50 15.65
N THR A 151 57.63 42.70 14.52
CA THR A 151 58.09 43.60 13.46
C THR A 151 58.17 45.05 13.96
N LEU A 152 57.10 45.54 14.60
CA LEU A 152 57.04 46.90 15.15
C LEU A 152 58.10 47.12 16.23
N LEU A 153 58.28 46.14 17.13
CA LEU A 153 59.31 46.20 18.17
C LEU A 153 60.74 46.18 17.58
N SER A 154 60.96 45.40 16.53
CA SER A 154 62.25 45.36 15.84
C SER A 154 62.61 46.72 15.20
N VAL A 155 61.61 47.43 14.67
CA VAL A 155 61.78 48.81 14.17
C VAL A 155 62.08 49.76 15.32
N SER A 156 61.30 49.73 16.40
CA SER A 156 61.47 50.67 17.52
C SER A 156 62.80 50.50 18.25
N LEU A 157 63.35 49.28 18.28
CA LEU A 157 64.66 48.98 18.88
C LEU A 157 65.84 49.33 17.96
N GLY A 158 65.60 49.79 16.73
CA GLY A 158 66.67 50.12 15.78
C GLY A 158 67.46 48.90 15.31
N THR A 159 66.83 47.73 15.20
CA THR A 159 67.49 46.52 14.68
C THR A 159 67.92 46.70 13.22
N LYS A 160 68.85 45.87 12.74
CA LYS A 160 69.29 45.90 11.33
C LYS A 160 68.09 45.72 10.39
N GLY A 161 68.06 46.45 9.26
CA GLY A 161 66.96 46.36 8.29
C GLY A 161 66.68 44.93 7.78
N THR A 162 67.69 44.05 7.75
CA THR A 162 67.53 42.63 7.42
C THR A 162 66.70 41.86 8.46
N ILE A 163 66.76 42.23 9.74
CA ILE A 163 65.97 41.65 10.83
C ILE A 163 64.53 42.14 10.74
N VAL A 164 64.32 43.45 10.57
CA VAL A 164 63.00 44.05 10.37
C VAL A 164 62.27 43.42 9.19
N ASN A 165 62.94 43.31 8.03
CA ASN A 165 62.34 42.71 6.83
C ASN A 165 61.97 41.24 7.06
N ARG A 166 62.81 40.50 7.78
CA ARG A 166 62.54 39.09 8.12
C ARG A 166 61.38 38.95 9.10
N ALA A 167 61.23 39.85 10.07
CA ALA A 167 60.07 39.89 10.96
C ALA A 167 58.78 40.20 10.16
N GLY A 168 58.87 41.16 9.23
CA GLY A 168 57.80 41.44 8.28
C GLY A 168 57.41 40.22 7.43
N LYS A 169 58.40 39.45 6.95
CA LYS A 169 58.18 38.20 6.21
C LYS A 169 57.44 37.14 7.03
N GLN A 170 57.60 37.10 8.35
CA GLN A 170 56.83 36.15 9.18
C GLN A 170 55.32 36.39 9.09
N ARG A 171 54.86 37.64 9.08
CA ARG A 171 53.43 37.95 8.86
C ARG A 171 52.92 37.42 7.53
N MET A 172 53.70 37.62 6.46
CA MET A 172 53.34 37.07 5.14
C MET A 172 53.26 35.54 5.19
N LEU A 173 54.21 34.89 5.88
CA LEU A 173 54.22 33.45 6.02
C LEU A 173 53.01 32.92 6.80
N THR A 174 52.53 33.59 7.86
CA THR A 174 51.30 33.15 8.56
C THR A 174 50.09 33.15 7.62
N GLN A 175 49.93 34.21 6.84
CA GLN A 175 48.86 34.29 5.85
C GLN A 175 48.97 33.21 4.76
N LYS A 176 50.19 32.94 4.28
CA LYS A 176 50.43 31.85 3.32
C LYS A 176 50.08 30.49 3.94
N MET A 177 50.50 30.21 5.17
CA MET A 177 50.17 28.96 5.86
C MET A 177 48.66 28.76 6.01
N ALA A 178 47.93 29.79 6.45
CA ALA A 178 46.47 29.71 6.57
C ALA A 178 45.76 29.50 5.24
N ARG A 179 46.20 30.21 4.18
CA ARG A 179 45.68 30.01 2.83
C ARG A 179 45.86 28.57 2.38
N THR A 180 47.07 28.02 2.52
CA THR A 180 47.39 26.65 2.11
C THR A 180 46.61 25.61 2.90
N ILE A 181 46.37 25.82 4.21
CA ILE A 181 45.49 24.95 5.01
C ILE A 181 44.04 25.00 4.50
N SER A 182 43.56 26.17 4.12
CA SER A 182 42.22 26.31 3.54
C SER A 182 42.10 25.64 2.18
N GLU A 183 43.09 25.81 1.30
CA GLU A 183 43.17 25.15 -0.01
C GLU A 183 43.19 23.62 0.17
N PHE A 184 44.02 23.12 1.09
CA PHE A 184 44.07 21.70 1.44
C PHE A 184 42.70 21.16 1.89
N PHE A 185 41.97 21.89 2.73
CA PHE A 185 40.65 21.47 3.20
C PHE A 185 39.62 21.32 2.07
N THR A 186 39.72 22.15 1.02
CA THR A 186 38.78 22.12 -0.11
C THR A 186 39.24 21.17 -1.22
N LEU A 187 40.48 21.29 -1.65
CA LEU A 187 41.01 20.63 -2.85
C LEU A 187 41.50 19.21 -2.57
N ARG A 188 41.80 18.88 -1.30
CA ARG A 188 42.33 17.56 -0.90
C ARG A 188 43.64 17.18 -1.59
N ASP A 189 44.37 18.15 -2.15
CA ASP A 189 45.65 17.88 -2.79
C ASP A 189 46.75 17.70 -1.73
N THR A 190 47.69 16.79 -1.99
CA THR A 190 48.81 16.57 -1.06
C THR A 190 49.95 17.58 -1.29
N ASP A 191 49.92 18.31 -2.40
CA ASP A 191 50.97 19.25 -2.79
C ASP A 191 50.90 20.56 -1.99
N SER A 192 49.70 21.07 -1.70
CA SER A 192 49.45 22.17 -0.76
C SER A 192 50.09 21.84 0.59
N TYR A 193 49.95 20.61 1.08
CA TYR A 193 50.53 20.25 2.35
C TYR A 193 52.07 20.19 2.34
N LYS A 194 52.68 19.81 1.21
CA LYS A 194 54.15 19.92 1.03
C LYS A 194 54.60 21.39 1.05
N GLU A 195 53.83 22.29 0.45
CA GLU A 195 54.11 23.72 0.48
C GLU A 195 54.03 24.27 1.92
N LEU A 196 53.06 23.81 2.72
CA LEU A 196 52.92 24.19 4.13
C LEU A 196 54.19 23.89 4.95
N TYR A 197 54.81 22.71 4.75
CA TYR A 197 56.08 22.38 5.42
C TYR A 197 57.23 23.31 5.00
N THR A 198 57.24 23.76 3.76
CA THR A 198 58.21 24.75 3.29
C THR A 198 58.04 26.08 4.05
N PHE A 199 56.79 26.52 4.24
CA PHE A 199 56.50 27.72 5.04
C PHE A 199 56.86 27.55 6.51
N PHE A 200 56.59 26.39 7.12
CA PHE A 200 57.06 26.08 8.47
C PHE A 200 58.59 26.19 8.58
N GLY A 201 59.33 25.65 7.61
CA GLY A 201 60.78 25.76 7.56
C GLY A 201 61.26 27.22 7.50
N GLN A 202 60.66 28.03 6.62
CA GLN A 202 61.01 29.46 6.49
C GLN A 202 60.68 30.28 7.75
N TYR A 203 59.56 29.99 8.40
CA TYR A 203 59.16 30.65 9.63
C TYR A 203 60.10 30.28 10.78
N LYS A 204 60.39 28.99 10.97
CA LYS A 204 61.33 28.49 11.97
C LYS A 204 62.75 29.02 11.76
N TYR A 205 63.20 29.10 10.51
CA TYR A 205 64.48 29.71 10.17
C TYR A 205 64.53 31.18 10.61
N SER A 206 63.43 31.91 10.44
CA SER A 206 63.35 33.31 10.89
C SER A 206 63.44 33.43 12.41
N LEU A 207 62.74 32.57 13.15
CA LEU A 207 62.85 32.50 14.61
C LEU A 207 64.28 32.19 15.10
N ASN A 208 65.02 31.34 14.38
CA ASN A 208 66.41 31.04 14.70
C ASN A 208 67.33 32.24 14.47
N ILE A 209 67.11 33.02 13.42
CA ILE A 209 67.89 34.25 13.18
C ILE A 209 67.64 35.26 14.30
N PHE A 210 66.39 35.45 14.73
CA PHE A 210 66.07 36.41 15.79
C PHE A 210 66.67 36.04 17.14
N SER A 211 66.74 34.75 17.48
CA SER A 211 67.34 34.31 18.75
C SER A 211 68.85 34.52 18.84
N HIS A 212 69.52 34.88 17.73
CA HIS A 212 70.94 35.23 17.71
C HIS A 212 71.19 36.73 17.51
N ASP A 213 70.13 37.55 17.38
CA ASP A 213 70.28 38.99 17.24
C ASP A 213 70.57 39.66 18.59
N LEU A 214 71.67 40.42 18.64
CA LEU A 214 72.16 41.08 19.86
C LEU A 214 71.21 42.13 20.40
N ILE A 215 70.49 42.86 19.54
CA ILE A 215 69.60 43.95 19.95
C ILE A 215 68.30 43.37 20.51
N LEU A 216 67.72 42.38 19.83
CA LEU A 216 66.53 41.66 20.31
C LEU A 216 66.81 40.93 21.63
N ASN A 217 67.96 40.26 21.76
CA ASN A 217 68.30 39.52 22.98
C ASN A 217 68.62 40.41 24.19
N LYS A 218 68.91 41.70 23.99
CA LYS A 218 69.07 42.67 25.10
C LYS A 218 67.76 43.23 25.63
N SER A 219 66.68 43.14 24.85
CA SER A 219 65.36 43.62 25.25
C SER A 219 64.56 42.50 25.90
N GLU A 220 64.27 42.65 27.20
CA GLU A 220 63.43 41.70 27.94
C GLU A 220 62.05 41.50 27.27
N LYS A 221 61.45 42.61 26.82
CA LYS A 221 60.17 42.60 26.08
C LYS A 221 60.28 41.80 24.78
N ALA A 222 61.36 41.97 24.02
CA ALA A 222 61.55 41.25 22.76
C ALA A 222 61.80 39.75 22.99
N MET A 223 62.58 39.38 24.01
CA MET A 223 62.79 37.98 24.37
C MET A 223 61.49 37.30 24.80
N ALA A 224 60.68 37.97 25.64
CA ALA A 224 59.39 37.45 26.06
C ALA A 224 58.46 37.22 24.85
N LEU A 225 58.41 38.19 23.93
CA LEU A 225 57.62 38.10 22.70
C LEU A 225 58.11 36.99 21.76
N LEU A 226 59.42 36.83 21.57
CA LEU A 226 60.01 35.76 20.77
C LEU A 226 59.70 34.38 21.34
N LYS A 227 59.76 34.23 22.67
CA LYS A 227 59.39 32.99 23.37
C LYS A 227 57.91 32.66 23.15
N GLN A 228 57.03 33.65 23.29
CA GLN A 228 55.60 33.50 23.04
C GLN A 228 55.32 33.15 21.57
N ASN A 229 55.95 33.86 20.62
CA ASN A 229 55.77 33.63 19.19
C ASN A 229 56.21 32.21 18.80
N ARG A 230 57.36 31.74 19.32
CA ARG A 230 57.83 30.37 19.10
C ARG A 230 56.84 29.34 19.64
N LYS A 231 56.31 29.55 20.86
CA LYS A 231 55.30 28.67 21.45
C LYS A 231 54.03 28.60 20.57
N LEU A 232 53.51 29.76 20.15
CA LEU A 232 52.35 29.84 19.24
C LEU A 232 52.61 29.15 17.90
N PHE A 233 53.81 29.30 17.35
CA PHE A 233 54.20 28.63 16.11
C PHE A 233 54.25 27.11 16.27
N ASP A 234 54.82 26.61 17.37
CA ASP A 234 54.89 25.18 17.65
C ASP A 234 53.48 24.60 17.86
N GLU A 235 52.59 25.30 18.59
CA GLU A 235 51.17 24.95 18.74
C GLU A 235 50.47 24.90 17.36
N TYR A 236 50.59 25.94 16.55
CA TYR A 236 50.00 26.00 15.21
C TYR A 236 50.50 24.89 14.29
N ARG A 237 51.80 24.61 14.30
CA ARG A 237 52.41 23.53 13.52
C ARG A 237 51.88 22.17 13.95
N ASN A 238 51.76 21.91 15.25
CA ASN A 238 51.26 20.64 15.77
C ASN A 238 49.79 20.43 15.39
N GLU A 239 48.94 21.44 15.57
CA GLU A 239 47.54 21.37 15.15
C GLU A 239 47.40 21.23 13.62
N SER A 240 48.30 21.82 12.85
CA SER A 240 48.31 21.66 11.38
C SER A 240 48.65 20.23 10.96
N ASN A 241 49.54 19.55 11.69
CA ASN A 241 49.86 18.12 11.47
C ASN A 241 48.69 17.22 11.86
N ARG A 242 48.02 17.56 12.97
CA ARG A 242 46.81 16.86 13.39
C ARG A 242 45.71 16.99 12.34
N PHE A 243 45.41 18.21 11.89
CA PHE A 243 44.42 18.47 10.85
C PHE A 243 44.68 17.68 9.57
N TYR A 244 45.93 17.60 9.12
CA TYR A 244 46.31 16.78 7.97
C TYR A 244 46.00 15.29 8.15
N SER A 245 46.35 14.73 9.30
CA SER A 245 46.07 13.33 9.61
C SER A 245 44.56 13.02 9.63
N GLU A 246 43.77 13.93 10.23
CA GLU A 246 42.33 13.83 10.29
C GLU A 246 41.71 13.93 8.88
N HIS A 247 42.16 14.88 8.07
CA HIS A 247 41.64 15.09 6.72
C HIS A 247 42.01 13.97 5.74
N ASN A 248 43.21 13.38 5.87
CA ASN A 248 43.60 12.19 5.11
C ASN A 248 42.73 10.97 5.48
N ARG A 249 42.44 10.79 6.77
CA ARG A 249 41.51 9.75 7.23
C ARG A 249 40.10 9.96 6.66
N LEU A 250 39.59 11.20 6.68
CA LEU A 250 38.30 11.54 6.06
C LEU A 250 38.27 11.23 4.56
N SER A 251 39.37 11.52 3.86
CA SER A 251 39.51 11.21 2.43
C SER A 251 39.42 9.71 2.15
N LYS A 252 40.00 8.87 3.02
CA LYS A 252 39.86 7.40 2.92
C LYS A 252 38.46 6.92 3.25
N GLN A 253 37.83 7.48 4.29
CA GLN A 253 36.47 7.13 4.69
C GLN A 253 35.46 7.49 3.59
N ILE A 254 35.55 8.67 2.98
CA ILE A 254 34.61 9.07 1.93
C ILE A 254 34.81 8.25 0.65
N ALA A 255 36.06 7.89 0.30
CA ALA A 255 36.34 6.98 -0.80
C ALA A 255 35.74 5.59 -0.56
N PHE A 256 35.91 5.05 0.65
CA PHE A 256 35.28 3.79 1.05
C PHE A 256 33.75 3.88 0.97
N ILE A 257 33.13 4.94 1.50
CA ILE A 257 31.68 5.14 1.45
C ILE A 257 31.20 5.17 0.00
N TYR A 258 31.90 5.89 -0.89
CA TYR A 258 31.57 5.96 -2.31
C TYR A 258 31.63 4.60 -3.00
N GLU A 259 32.74 3.86 -2.84
CA GLU A 259 32.91 2.52 -3.41
C GLU A 259 31.89 1.54 -2.83
N PHE A 260 31.72 1.53 -1.52
CA PHE A 260 30.81 0.62 -0.83
C PHE A 260 29.34 0.89 -1.15
N ASN A 261 28.98 2.15 -1.39
CA ASN A 261 27.66 2.54 -1.88
C ASN A 261 27.35 1.94 -3.26
N THR A 262 28.34 1.70 -4.13
CA THR A 262 28.10 0.98 -5.40
C THR A 262 27.75 -0.49 -5.18
N VAL A 263 28.36 -1.12 -4.17
CA VAL A 263 28.05 -2.50 -3.77
C VAL A 263 26.63 -2.59 -3.20
N LEU A 264 26.27 -1.67 -2.30
CA LEU A 264 24.90 -1.58 -1.77
C LEU A 264 23.87 -1.30 -2.88
N LEU A 265 24.18 -0.39 -3.80
CA LEU A 265 23.32 -0.10 -4.95
C LEU A 265 23.05 -1.36 -5.77
N SER A 266 24.09 -2.15 -6.05
CA SER A 266 23.95 -3.41 -6.79
C SER A 266 23.11 -4.43 -6.02
N ALA A 267 23.32 -4.55 -4.70
CA ALA A 267 22.58 -5.48 -3.86
C ALA A 267 21.08 -5.09 -3.79
N PHE A 268 20.79 -3.80 -3.59
CA PHE A 268 19.42 -3.30 -3.64
C PHE A 268 18.78 -3.40 -5.02
N ASN A 269 19.55 -3.25 -6.11
CA ASN A 269 19.01 -3.46 -7.45
C ASN A 269 18.66 -4.94 -7.69
N SER A 270 19.48 -5.85 -7.17
CA SER A 270 19.24 -7.29 -7.26
C SER A 270 17.97 -7.70 -6.50
N ILE A 271 17.77 -7.23 -5.26
CA ILE A 271 16.53 -7.54 -4.52
C ILE A 271 15.28 -6.94 -5.19
N VAL A 272 15.38 -5.75 -5.80
CA VAL A 272 14.29 -5.16 -6.60
C VAL A 272 13.93 -6.06 -7.78
N VAL A 273 14.93 -6.58 -8.50
CA VAL A 273 14.72 -7.51 -9.61
C VAL A 273 14.09 -8.83 -9.13
N HIS A 274 14.51 -9.36 -7.98
CA HIS A 274 13.92 -10.57 -7.42
C HIS A 274 12.46 -10.38 -7.00
N TYR A 275 12.12 -9.27 -6.33
CA TYR A 275 10.72 -8.96 -6.01
C TYR A 275 9.87 -8.76 -7.27
N ALA A 276 10.38 -8.01 -8.25
CA ALA A 276 9.67 -7.78 -9.51
C ALA A 276 9.43 -9.10 -10.25
N SER A 277 10.47 -9.94 -10.42
CA SER A 277 10.36 -11.24 -11.09
C SER A 277 9.44 -12.20 -10.34
N HIS A 278 9.45 -12.18 -9.01
CA HIS A 278 8.54 -12.98 -8.20
C HIS A 278 7.08 -12.55 -8.40
N SER A 279 6.83 -11.24 -8.40
CA SER A 279 5.50 -10.68 -8.66
C SER A 279 5.01 -10.99 -10.08
N ASP A 280 5.88 -10.86 -11.09
CA ASP A 280 5.56 -11.17 -12.48
C ASP A 280 5.20 -12.65 -12.67
N LYS A 281 6.00 -13.58 -12.11
CA LYS A 281 5.69 -15.03 -12.17
C LYS A 281 4.38 -15.37 -11.48
N LYS A 282 4.08 -14.71 -10.37
CA LYS A 282 2.80 -14.87 -9.67
C LYS A 282 1.67 -14.37 -10.55
N LYS A 283 1.80 -13.20 -11.17
CA LYS A 283 0.84 -12.65 -12.13
C LYS A 283 0.60 -13.60 -13.31
N GLU A 284 1.65 -14.12 -13.95
CA GLU A 284 1.53 -15.07 -15.08
C GLU A 284 0.77 -16.36 -14.71
N ARG A 285 1.11 -16.97 -13.56
CA ARG A 285 0.41 -18.16 -13.06
C ARG A 285 -1.08 -17.88 -12.84
N LEU A 286 -1.41 -16.67 -12.41
CA LEU A 286 -2.79 -16.28 -12.13
C LEU A 286 -3.57 -15.98 -13.39
N GLU A 287 -2.97 -15.29 -14.37
CA GLU A 287 -3.56 -15.09 -15.69
C GLU A 287 -3.90 -16.43 -16.35
N LEU A 288 -3.03 -17.45 -16.20
CA LEU A 288 -3.29 -18.80 -16.68
C LEU A 288 -4.50 -19.44 -15.96
N VAL A 289 -4.57 -19.34 -14.63
CA VAL A 289 -5.70 -19.87 -13.85
C VAL A 289 -7.01 -19.18 -14.24
N GLN A 290 -7.01 -17.85 -14.42
CA GLN A 290 -8.17 -17.07 -14.85
C GLN A 290 -8.60 -17.45 -16.27
N LEU A 291 -7.65 -17.65 -17.19
CA LEU A 291 -7.94 -18.10 -18.56
C LEU A 291 -8.61 -19.48 -18.56
N ILE A 292 -8.09 -20.44 -17.79
CA ILE A 292 -8.67 -21.78 -17.66
C ILE A 292 -10.08 -21.70 -17.05
N ALA A 293 -10.26 -20.92 -15.98
CA ALA A 293 -11.56 -20.72 -15.36
C ALA A 293 -12.57 -20.07 -16.31
N GLY A 294 -12.14 -19.09 -17.11
CA GLY A 294 -12.95 -18.45 -18.15
C GLY A 294 -13.34 -19.42 -19.27
N MET A 295 -12.43 -20.29 -19.70
CA MET A 295 -12.73 -21.34 -20.68
C MET A 295 -13.76 -22.34 -20.14
N ILE A 296 -13.62 -22.75 -18.88
CA ILE A 296 -14.61 -23.61 -18.21
C ILE A 296 -15.97 -22.90 -18.14
N ALA A 297 -16.01 -21.63 -17.77
CA ALA A 297 -17.24 -20.83 -17.76
C ALA A 297 -17.93 -20.82 -19.14
N LEU A 298 -17.15 -20.63 -20.21
CA LEU A 298 -17.66 -20.62 -21.59
C LEU A 298 -18.26 -21.97 -21.98
N ILE A 299 -17.63 -23.08 -21.59
CA ILE A 299 -18.19 -24.43 -21.78
C ILE A 299 -19.54 -24.56 -21.06
N PHE A 300 -19.66 -24.08 -19.81
CA PHE A 300 -20.93 -24.11 -19.09
C PHE A 300 -22.01 -23.23 -19.75
N VAL A 301 -21.64 -22.06 -20.28
CA VAL A 301 -22.55 -21.22 -21.09
C VAL A 301 -23.03 -21.99 -22.32
N LEU A 302 -22.13 -22.66 -23.03
CA LEU A 302 -22.48 -23.47 -24.20
C LEU A 302 -23.42 -24.62 -23.84
N ILE A 303 -23.15 -25.34 -22.75
CA ILE A 303 -24.02 -26.42 -22.24
C ILE A 303 -25.40 -25.86 -21.87
N ALA A 304 -25.45 -24.72 -21.20
CA ALA A 304 -26.71 -24.04 -20.87
C ALA A 304 -27.50 -23.67 -22.13
N PHE A 305 -26.81 -23.13 -23.14
CA PHE A 305 -27.41 -22.77 -24.42
C PHE A 305 -27.94 -24.00 -25.20
N LEU A 306 -27.15 -25.07 -25.30
CA LEU A 306 -27.59 -26.32 -25.93
C LEU A 306 -28.78 -26.95 -25.21
N SER A 307 -28.77 -26.89 -23.87
CA SER A 307 -29.89 -27.34 -23.04
C SER A 307 -31.15 -26.53 -23.34
N LEU A 308 -31.04 -25.21 -23.47
CA LEU A 308 -32.15 -24.33 -23.84
C LEU A 308 -32.69 -24.64 -25.25
N SER A 309 -31.80 -24.88 -26.22
CA SER A 309 -32.18 -25.28 -27.58
C SER A 309 -32.91 -26.62 -27.62
N SER A 310 -32.48 -27.60 -26.80
CA SER A 310 -33.17 -28.87 -26.66
C SER A 310 -34.60 -28.70 -26.14
N ILE A 311 -34.82 -27.77 -25.21
CA ILE A 311 -36.14 -27.46 -24.66
C ILE A 311 -37.03 -26.86 -25.75
N ILE A 312 -36.50 -25.88 -26.49
CA ILE A 312 -37.23 -25.24 -27.61
C ILE A 312 -37.63 -26.28 -28.65
N ARG A 313 -36.76 -27.24 -29.00
CA ARG A 313 -37.09 -28.31 -29.94
C ARG A 313 -38.15 -29.28 -29.42
N GLN A 314 -38.12 -29.61 -28.13
CA GLN A 314 -39.16 -30.43 -27.52
C GLN A 314 -40.50 -29.69 -27.48
N PHE A 315 -40.47 -28.39 -27.25
CA PHE A 315 -41.63 -27.51 -27.31
C PHE A 315 -42.18 -27.37 -28.74
N ASP A 316 -41.32 -27.24 -29.75
CA ASP A 316 -41.70 -27.17 -31.17
C ASP A 316 -42.26 -28.51 -31.67
N LYS A 317 -41.69 -29.64 -31.25
CA LYS A 317 -42.27 -30.97 -31.51
C LYS A 317 -43.63 -31.14 -30.84
N PHE A 318 -43.75 -30.70 -29.59
CA PHE A 318 -45.03 -30.69 -28.87
C PHE A 318 -46.03 -29.85 -29.67
N SER A 319 -45.71 -28.60 -29.99
CA SER A 319 -46.54 -27.68 -30.79
C SER A 319 -46.97 -28.28 -32.14
N LYS A 320 -46.04 -28.87 -32.90
CA LYS A 320 -46.33 -29.49 -34.20
C LYS A 320 -47.17 -30.75 -34.08
N ILE A 321 -47.00 -31.53 -33.02
CA ILE A 321 -47.88 -32.68 -32.74
C ILE A 321 -49.29 -32.18 -32.42
N THR A 322 -49.42 -31.10 -31.63
CA THR A 322 -50.71 -30.48 -31.33
C THR A 322 -51.37 -29.87 -32.58
N GLU A 323 -50.58 -29.34 -33.51
CA GLU A 323 -51.06 -28.75 -34.77
C GLU A 323 -51.42 -29.82 -35.82
N ALA A 324 -50.63 -30.90 -35.92
CA ALA A 324 -50.91 -32.03 -36.83
C ALA A 324 -52.09 -32.91 -36.37
N LEU A 325 -52.42 -32.90 -35.08
CA LEU A 325 -53.63 -33.53 -34.54
C LEU A 325 -54.91 -32.75 -34.86
N LYS A 326 -54.79 -31.55 -35.42
CA LYS A 326 -55.93 -30.68 -35.79
C LYS A 326 -56.49 -30.98 -37.19
N ASP A 327 -55.74 -31.70 -38.05
CA ASP A 327 -55.98 -31.78 -39.50
C ASP A 327 -56.03 -33.21 -40.10
N LYS A 328 -56.09 -34.28 -39.28
CA LYS A 328 -56.30 -35.65 -39.78
C LYS A 328 -57.45 -36.36 -39.07
N GLU A 329 -58.58 -36.40 -39.76
CA GLU A 329 -59.62 -37.40 -39.53
C GLU A 329 -59.06 -38.81 -39.79
N ASP A 330 -59.31 -39.67 -38.81
CA ASP A 330 -59.23 -41.14 -38.78
C ASP A 330 -57.85 -41.82 -38.99
N ILE A 331 -57.22 -42.20 -37.88
CA ILE A 331 -56.24 -43.31 -37.83
C ILE A 331 -56.53 -44.15 -36.57
N GLN A 332 -57.09 -45.35 -36.77
CA GLN A 332 -56.91 -46.46 -35.85
C GLN A 332 -55.43 -46.85 -35.81
N CYS A 333 -54.78 -46.64 -34.66
CA CYS A 333 -53.54 -47.32 -34.31
C CYS A 333 -53.59 -47.74 -32.85
N GLU A 334 -53.31 -49.02 -32.65
CA GLU A 334 -53.32 -49.79 -31.41
C GLU A 334 -52.29 -49.24 -30.41
N ARG A 335 -52.71 -48.24 -29.62
CA ARG A 335 -52.13 -47.86 -28.32
C ARG A 335 -53.17 -47.11 -27.49
N ALA A 336 -54.29 -47.79 -27.26
CA ALA A 336 -55.21 -47.45 -26.19
C ALA A 336 -54.54 -47.79 -24.85
N SER A 337 -53.96 -46.81 -24.17
CA SER A 337 -53.95 -46.78 -22.69
C SER A 337 -53.50 -45.45 -22.10
N GLU A 338 -52.75 -44.59 -22.81
CA GLU A 338 -52.27 -43.32 -22.22
C GLU A 338 -53.21 -42.14 -22.46
N LEU A 339 -53.88 -42.05 -23.62
CA LEU A 339 -54.89 -41.02 -23.86
C LEU A 339 -56.16 -41.31 -23.04
N GLU A 340 -56.58 -42.58 -22.91
CA GLU A 340 -57.68 -42.97 -22.03
C GLU A 340 -57.34 -42.72 -20.55
N GLN A 341 -56.10 -42.97 -20.12
CA GLN A 341 -55.62 -42.58 -18.79
C GLN A 341 -55.50 -41.06 -18.59
N ALA A 342 -55.12 -40.30 -19.63
CA ALA A 342 -55.07 -38.85 -19.58
C ALA A 342 -56.48 -38.24 -19.56
N THR A 343 -57.44 -38.80 -20.30
CA THR A 343 -58.85 -38.39 -20.27
C THR A 343 -59.52 -38.80 -18.96
N MET A 344 -59.21 -39.99 -18.41
CA MET A 344 -59.62 -40.36 -17.05
C MET A 344 -58.97 -39.47 -16.00
N GLY A 345 -57.69 -39.10 -16.16
CA GLY A 345 -56.96 -38.22 -15.25
C GLY A 345 -57.49 -36.78 -15.27
N ILE A 346 -57.78 -36.24 -16.45
CA ILE A 346 -58.44 -34.94 -16.62
C ILE A 346 -59.88 -34.99 -16.10
N GLY A 347 -60.62 -36.08 -16.33
CA GLY A 347 -61.97 -36.27 -15.80
C GLY A 347 -62.00 -36.39 -14.27
N GLN A 348 -61.06 -37.13 -13.67
CA GLN A 348 -60.89 -37.21 -12.22
C GLN A 348 -60.46 -35.86 -11.64
N PHE A 349 -59.59 -35.13 -12.33
CA PHE A 349 -59.17 -33.79 -11.92
C PHE A 349 -60.32 -32.78 -12.00
N ALA A 350 -61.13 -32.81 -13.07
CA ALA A 350 -62.34 -32.00 -13.19
C ALA A 350 -63.34 -32.32 -12.07
N LYS A 351 -63.54 -33.60 -11.74
CA LYS A 351 -64.39 -34.02 -10.61
C LYS A 351 -63.86 -33.56 -9.25
N ASN A 352 -62.54 -33.57 -9.05
CA ASN A 352 -61.91 -33.05 -7.84
C ASN A 352 -62.03 -31.51 -7.77
N ILE A 353 -61.96 -30.82 -8.92
CA ILE A 353 -62.22 -29.38 -9.02
C ILE A 353 -63.70 -29.09 -8.70
N ASP A 354 -64.66 -29.90 -9.19
CA ASP A 354 -66.08 -29.76 -8.84
C ASP A 354 -66.32 -29.91 -7.33
N GLN A 355 -65.67 -30.90 -6.70
CA GLN A 355 -65.72 -31.05 -5.25
C GLN A 355 -65.06 -29.87 -4.54
N ALA A 356 -63.91 -29.39 -5.02
CA ALA A 356 -63.24 -28.22 -4.47
C ALA A 356 -64.06 -26.93 -4.63
N ILE A 357 -64.78 -26.76 -5.75
CA ILE A 357 -65.70 -25.65 -5.99
C ILE A 357 -66.91 -25.77 -5.07
N MET A 358 -67.49 -26.97 -4.87
CA MET A 358 -68.57 -27.16 -3.90
C MET A 358 -68.10 -26.84 -2.48
N HIS A 359 -66.93 -27.33 -2.07
CA HIS A 359 -66.35 -27.02 -0.76
C HIS A 359 -66.01 -25.54 -0.62
N ALA A 360 -65.50 -24.89 -1.67
CA ALA A 360 -65.24 -23.46 -1.67
C ALA A 360 -66.54 -22.64 -1.59
N LYS A 361 -67.58 -23.00 -2.35
CA LYS A 361 -68.91 -22.36 -2.27
C LYS A 361 -69.55 -22.54 -0.90
N GLN A 362 -69.41 -23.73 -0.30
CA GLN A 362 -69.88 -23.96 1.06
C GLN A 362 -69.06 -23.20 2.10
N ALA A 363 -67.73 -23.13 1.96
CA ALA A 363 -66.87 -22.34 2.82
C ALA A 363 -67.11 -20.83 2.69
N VAL A 364 -67.42 -20.33 1.49
CA VAL A 364 -67.86 -18.94 1.27
C VAL A 364 -69.17 -18.69 2.00
N LEU A 365 -70.17 -19.58 1.86
CA LEU A 365 -71.46 -19.42 2.56
C LEU A 365 -71.29 -19.48 4.09
N GLU A 366 -70.50 -20.41 4.61
CA GLU A 366 -70.20 -20.53 6.04
C GLU A 366 -69.41 -19.32 6.55
N SER A 367 -68.48 -18.79 5.75
CA SER A 367 -67.70 -17.58 6.08
C SER A 367 -68.53 -16.30 5.98
N GLU A 368 -69.47 -16.20 5.05
CA GLU A 368 -70.43 -15.09 4.96
C GLU A 368 -71.37 -15.09 6.16
N ASN A 369 -71.86 -16.26 6.57
CA ASN A 369 -72.65 -16.39 7.79
C ASN A 369 -71.83 -16.03 9.04
N ALA A 370 -70.57 -16.47 9.13
CA ALA A 370 -69.67 -16.14 10.23
C ALA A 370 -69.29 -14.64 10.25
N ALA A 371 -69.06 -14.02 9.09
CA ALA A 371 -68.81 -12.59 8.99
C ALA A 371 -70.04 -11.78 9.41
N LYS A 372 -71.24 -12.24 9.04
CA LYS A 372 -72.50 -11.63 9.49
C LYS A 372 -72.73 -11.78 10.99
N GLU A 373 -72.51 -12.98 11.54
CA GLU A 373 -72.59 -13.19 13.00
C GLU A 373 -71.54 -12.36 13.75
N LEU A 374 -70.33 -12.21 13.20
CA LEU A 374 -69.31 -11.32 13.77
C LEU A 374 -69.70 -9.85 13.67
N GLY A 375 -70.33 -9.41 12.58
CA GLY A 375 -70.90 -8.07 12.47
C GLY A 375 -72.01 -7.82 13.49
N ASP A 376 -72.95 -8.74 13.62
CA ASP A 376 -74.04 -8.66 14.60
C ASP A 376 -73.50 -8.66 16.05
N LEU A 377 -72.47 -9.48 16.34
CA LEU A 377 -71.81 -9.55 17.65
C LEU A 377 -70.94 -8.32 17.93
N SER A 378 -70.32 -7.77 16.89
CA SER A 378 -69.52 -6.55 16.92
C SER A 378 -70.39 -5.35 17.28
N GLU A 379 -71.54 -5.20 16.62
CA GLU A 379 -72.52 -4.15 16.89
C GLU A 379 -73.09 -4.27 18.32
N GLU A 380 -73.32 -5.51 18.81
CA GLU A 380 -73.73 -5.76 20.19
C GLU A 380 -72.62 -5.45 21.21
N LEU A 381 -71.36 -5.75 20.88
CA LEU A 381 -70.18 -5.47 21.70
C LEU A 381 -69.90 -3.96 21.78
N GLU A 382 -69.97 -3.25 20.66
CA GLU A 382 -69.79 -1.80 20.58
C GLU A 382 -70.85 -1.09 21.44
N ALA A 383 -72.11 -1.52 21.37
CA ALA A 383 -73.20 -1.02 22.20
C ALA A 383 -73.01 -1.28 23.71
N LEU A 384 -72.42 -2.42 24.10
CA LEU A 384 -72.11 -2.77 25.50
C LEU A 384 -70.90 -1.98 26.02
N VAL A 385 -69.85 -1.85 25.21
CA VAL A 385 -68.61 -1.14 25.53
C VAL A 385 -68.89 0.36 25.69
N HIS A 386 -69.59 0.99 24.73
CA HIS A 386 -70.01 2.41 24.81
C HIS A 386 -70.87 2.74 26.04
N LYS A 387 -71.52 1.74 26.64
CA LYS A 387 -72.37 1.91 27.83
C LYS A 387 -71.62 1.76 29.15
N SER A 388 -70.37 1.29 29.13
CA SER A 388 -69.65 0.85 30.34
C SER A 388 -68.30 1.53 30.60
N LEU A 389 -67.77 2.33 29.67
CA LEU A 389 -66.52 3.09 29.84
C LEU A 389 -66.73 4.57 29.47
N ASP A 390 -66.20 5.49 30.30
CA ASP A 390 -66.28 6.98 30.10
C ASP A 390 -64.97 7.59 29.54
N ASP A 391 -63.97 6.76 29.20
CA ASP A 391 -62.62 7.21 28.81
C ASP A 391 -62.41 7.16 27.29
N GLU A 392 -62.41 8.34 26.66
CA GLU A 392 -62.43 8.57 25.21
C GLU A 392 -61.22 7.96 24.47
N GLN A 393 -60.06 7.83 25.13
CA GLN A 393 -58.85 7.26 24.50
C GLN A 393 -58.86 5.73 24.40
N ASN A 394 -59.54 5.04 25.31
CA ASN A 394 -59.65 3.58 25.26
C ASN A 394 -60.77 3.13 24.30
N MET A 395 -61.78 3.98 24.06
CA MET A 395 -62.82 3.72 23.06
C MET A 395 -62.26 3.69 21.64
N ASP A 396 -61.53 4.73 21.23
CA ASP A 396 -60.95 4.81 19.88
C ASP A 396 -59.98 3.65 19.57
N ALA A 397 -59.31 3.10 20.60
CA ALA A 397 -58.44 1.94 20.45
C ALA A 397 -59.23 0.63 20.27
N ILE A 398 -60.39 0.49 20.93
CA ILE A 398 -61.25 -0.70 20.84
C ILE A 398 -62.05 -0.68 19.54
N ASP A 399 -62.63 0.46 19.16
CA ASP A 399 -63.38 0.62 17.91
C ASP A 399 -62.47 0.30 16.71
N LYS A 400 -61.21 0.77 16.71
CA LYS A 400 -60.23 0.41 15.68
C LYS A 400 -59.89 -1.08 15.61
N VAL A 401 -59.95 -1.81 16.72
CA VAL A 401 -59.71 -3.26 16.72
C VAL A 401 -60.92 -3.99 16.17
N ILE A 402 -62.11 -3.52 16.51
CA ILE A 402 -63.39 -4.01 15.99
C ILE A 402 -63.48 -3.81 14.48
N ASP A 403 -63.30 -2.58 13.99
CA ASP A 403 -63.31 -2.24 12.56
C ASP A 403 -62.30 -3.09 11.79
N ARG A 404 -61.09 -3.23 12.34
CA ARG A 404 -60.04 -4.05 11.72
C ARG A 404 -60.38 -5.53 11.68
N SER A 405 -61.14 -6.03 12.66
CA SER A 405 -61.57 -7.43 12.68
C SER A 405 -62.69 -7.69 11.66
N GLU A 406 -63.60 -6.73 11.49
CA GLU A 406 -64.63 -6.75 10.44
C GLU A 406 -64.00 -6.68 9.04
N ASP A 407 -63.06 -5.75 8.83
CA ASP A 407 -62.28 -5.64 7.60
C ASP A 407 -61.55 -6.96 7.25
N ILE A 408 -60.95 -7.62 8.23
CA ILE A 408 -60.28 -8.92 8.02
C ILE A 408 -61.29 -10.01 7.64
N ALA A 409 -62.47 -10.02 8.26
CA ALA A 409 -63.52 -10.98 7.93
C ALA A 409 -64.04 -10.77 6.50
N ILE A 410 -64.31 -9.52 6.12
CA ILE A 410 -64.75 -9.15 4.77
C ILE A 410 -63.68 -9.50 3.73
N GLN A 411 -62.42 -9.10 3.98
CA GLN A 411 -61.31 -9.41 3.08
C GLN A 411 -61.13 -10.94 2.90
N SER A 412 -61.30 -11.72 3.97
CA SER A 412 -61.21 -13.17 3.90
C SER A 412 -62.32 -13.78 3.04
N VAL A 413 -63.55 -13.24 3.11
CA VAL A 413 -64.67 -13.64 2.24
C VAL A 413 -64.38 -13.27 0.78
N GLU A 414 -63.86 -12.07 0.52
CA GLU A 414 -63.50 -11.62 -0.84
C GLU A 414 -62.39 -12.48 -1.47
N GLU A 415 -61.34 -12.81 -0.72
CA GLU A 415 -60.25 -13.68 -1.18
C GLU A 415 -60.75 -15.10 -1.50
N LEU A 416 -61.66 -15.64 -0.69
CA LEU A 416 -62.32 -16.92 -0.96
C LEU A 416 -63.23 -16.85 -2.19
N HIS A 417 -63.96 -15.76 -2.38
CA HIS A 417 -64.80 -15.55 -3.56
C HIS A 417 -63.96 -15.45 -4.84
N ALA A 418 -62.86 -14.70 -4.81
CA ALA A 418 -61.91 -14.60 -5.92
C ALA A 418 -61.28 -15.97 -6.25
N THR A 419 -60.96 -16.76 -5.24
CA THR A 419 -60.44 -18.12 -5.40
C THR A 419 -61.50 -19.04 -6.03
N SER A 420 -62.75 -18.95 -5.59
CA SER A 420 -63.89 -19.67 -6.17
C SER A 420 -64.10 -19.32 -7.63
N GLU A 421 -64.07 -18.03 -8.00
CA GLU A 421 -64.17 -17.60 -9.41
C GLU A 421 -63.02 -18.13 -10.27
N LEU A 422 -61.79 -18.15 -9.74
CA LEU A 422 -60.63 -18.62 -10.47
C LEU A 422 -60.70 -20.14 -10.70
N LEU A 423 -61.20 -20.88 -9.71
CA LEU A 423 -61.52 -22.31 -9.84
C LEU A 423 -62.64 -22.55 -10.85
N GLU A 424 -63.69 -21.72 -10.87
CA GLU A 424 -64.81 -21.83 -11.81
C GLU A 424 -64.38 -21.49 -13.25
N LYS A 425 -63.52 -20.49 -13.44
CA LYS A 425 -62.87 -20.20 -14.73
C LYS A 425 -61.98 -21.35 -15.19
N LEU A 426 -61.19 -21.93 -14.29
CA LEU A 426 -60.36 -23.10 -14.60
C LEU A 426 -61.23 -24.31 -14.98
N HIS A 427 -62.31 -24.56 -14.24
CA HIS A 427 -63.28 -25.61 -14.53
C HIS A 427 -63.93 -25.42 -15.91
N ASN A 428 -64.39 -24.20 -16.23
CA ASN A 428 -64.99 -23.90 -17.52
C ASN A 428 -64.00 -24.06 -18.68
N ASN A 429 -62.74 -23.67 -18.49
CA ASN A 429 -61.68 -23.90 -19.48
C ASN A 429 -61.41 -25.39 -19.67
N LEU A 430 -61.43 -26.20 -18.60
CA LEU A 430 -61.26 -27.65 -18.67
C LEU A 430 -62.46 -28.35 -19.34
N LEU A 431 -63.70 -27.92 -19.06
CA LEU A 431 -64.89 -28.42 -19.77
C LEU A 431 -64.85 -28.05 -21.25
N THR A 432 -64.40 -26.84 -21.57
CA THR A 432 -64.20 -26.40 -22.96
C THR A 432 -63.15 -27.27 -23.64
N LEU A 433 -62.02 -27.52 -22.98
CA LEU A 433 -60.97 -28.43 -23.45
C LEU A 433 -61.50 -29.86 -23.64
N MET A 434 -62.29 -30.39 -22.70
CA MET A 434 -62.92 -31.72 -22.82
C MET A 434 -63.91 -31.78 -23.97
N LYS A 435 -64.69 -30.71 -24.19
CA LYS A 435 -65.67 -30.61 -25.27
C LYS A 435 -64.98 -30.47 -26.63
N GLU A 436 -63.90 -29.71 -26.71
CA GLU A 436 -63.04 -29.62 -27.90
C GLU A 436 -62.35 -30.96 -28.20
N MET A 437 -61.87 -31.68 -27.17
CA MET A 437 -61.33 -33.04 -27.33
C MET A 437 -62.41 -34.07 -27.76
N GLN A 438 -63.67 -33.87 -27.38
CA GLN A 438 -64.79 -34.72 -27.82
C GLN A 438 -65.32 -34.36 -29.22
N GLN A 439 -65.20 -33.09 -29.63
CA GLN A 439 -65.55 -32.60 -30.97
C GLN A 439 -64.45 -32.84 -32.01
N SER A 440 -63.23 -33.11 -31.57
CA SER A 440 -62.09 -33.55 -32.39
C SER A 440 -62.16 -35.04 -32.77
N LYS A 441 -63.37 -35.57 -32.99
CA LYS A 441 -63.64 -36.99 -33.27
C LYS A 441 -64.31 -37.18 -34.62
#